data_AF-A0A3A2ZUW2-F1
#
_entry.id   AF-A0A3A2ZUW2-F1
#
_cell.length_a   1.000
_cell.length_b   1.000
_cell.length_c   1.000
_cell.angle_alpha   90.00
_cell.angle_beta   90.00
_cell.angle_gamma   90.00
#
_symmetry.space_group_name_H-M   'P 1'
#
loop_
_entity.id
_entity.type
_entity.pdbx_description
1 polymer ?
#
loop_
_entity_poly.entity_id
_entity_poly.type
_entity_poly.pdbx_seq_one_letter_code
_entity_poly.pdbx_strand_id
1 'polypeptide(L)'
;MATCHSLRVVDHELLGDPLDVKMFQFTGWSYEEGGDHASEYIHLNHGTITPAIARPPTTAAETGGYQQDSPNATIELGILRSFEFVSQLRRASVIVRQFGDAGVSVFVKGAPESVRAICLPETLPVDFDDILSQYTHKGYRVIACAARYEPKLSWMKVQKMTRSDAECNLEFVGFIIFENKLKPTTAGVISELGQAGIRNIVCTGDNILTAVSVARECTVLGPDEQCFIPHFVDGDNLDPKASLSWENVDNPDYKLDAYTLMPSPASAPVDLSVPGTAYNVRNYSLAVSGDVFRWIVDFADENVLKRVLVCGKVFARMSPDEKHELVEKLQSVDYCCGFCGDGANDCGALKAADVGISLSDAEASVAAPFTSRQFDISCVPTLIK
;
A
#
# COMPACT_ATOMS: atom_id res chain seq x y z
N MET A 1 14.51 -2.36 -7.89
CA MET A 1 13.95 -3.73 -7.77
C MET A 1 14.92 -4.69 -7.10
N ALA A 2 16.14 -4.89 -7.64
CA ALA A 2 17.08 -5.89 -7.11
C ALA A 2 17.82 -5.52 -5.80
N THR A 3 17.76 -4.26 -5.36
CA THR A 3 18.54 -3.77 -4.20
C THR A 3 17.70 -3.03 -3.16
N CYS A 4 16.60 -2.41 -3.58
CA CYS A 4 15.72 -1.65 -2.69
C CYS A 4 14.64 -2.58 -2.13
N HIS A 5 15.00 -3.47 -1.21
CA HIS A 5 14.09 -4.39 -0.53
C HIS A 5 14.59 -4.72 0.89
N SER A 6 13.70 -5.23 1.74
CA SER A 6 14.04 -5.68 3.10
C SER A 6 14.30 -7.19 3.20
N LEU A 7 14.49 -7.87 2.06
CA LEU A 7 14.73 -9.33 2.03
C LEU A 7 16.02 -9.72 2.74
N ARG A 8 15.95 -10.86 3.45
CA ARG A 8 17.08 -11.56 4.06
C ARG A 8 17.17 -12.98 3.50
N VAL A 9 18.35 -13.59 3.56
CA VAL A 9 18.57 -14.96 3.09
C VAL A 9 18.87 -15.85 4.28
N VAL A 10 17.93 -16.74 4.60
CA VAL A 10 18.09 -17.74 5.66
C VAL A 10 17.89 -19.12 5.03
N ASP A 11 18.82 -20.05 5.24
CA ASP A 11 18.76 -21.41 4.70
C ASP A 11 18.52 -21.49 3.18
N HIS A 12 19.09 -20.54 2.42
CA HIS A 12 18.90 -20.37 0.97
C HIS A 12 17.48 -19.97 0.52
N GLU A 13 16.61 -19.58 1.45
CA GLU A 13 15.29 -19.01 1.15
C GLU A 13 15.28 -17.49 1.39
N LEU A 14 14.58 -16.77 0.51
CA LEU A 14 14.35 -15.34 0.65
C LEU A 14 13.19 -15.09 1.62
N LEU A 15 13.49 -14.49 2.76
CA LEU A 15 12.53 -14.09 3.77
C LEU A 15 12.31 -12.58 3.72
N GLY A 16 11.05 -12.16 3.81
CA GLY A 16 10.65 -10.76 3.88
C GLY A 16 9.23 -10.55 3.39
N ASP A 17 8.89 -9.30 3.06
CA ASP A 17 7.57 -8.96 2.53
C ASP A 17 7.29 -9.72 1.21
N PRO A 18 6.11 -10.37 1.06
CA PRO A 18 5.79 -11.16 -0.13
C PRO A 18 5.88 -10.38 -1.44
N LEU A 19 5.58 -9.07 -1.43
CA LEU A 19 5.69 -8.22 -2.61
C LEU A 19 7.16 -8.03 -3.00
N ASP A 20 8.03 -7.83 -2.01
CA ASP A 20 9.47 -7.71 -2.23
C ASP A 20 10.07 -9.01 -2.77
N VAL A 21 9.62 -10.15 -2.26
CA VAL A 21 10.03 -11.48 -2.77
C VAL A 21 9.64 -11.61 -4.25
N LYS A 22 8.40 -11.30 -4.61
CA LYS A 22 7.93 -11.38 -6.01
C LYS A 22 8.65 -10.42 -6.93
N MET A 23 8.88 -9.19 -6.46
CA MET A 23 9.65 -8.19 -7.20
C MET A 23 11.09 -8.64 -7.44
N PHE A 24 11.75 -9.19 -6.43
CA PHE A 24 13.13 -9.67 -6.55
C PHE A 24 13.20 -10.88 -7.49
N GLN A 25 12.32 -11.87 -7.31
CA GLN A 25 12.23 -13.05 -8.19
C GLN A 25 12.02 -12.66 -9.66
N PHE A 26 11.21 -11.63 -9.92
CA PHE A 26 10.98 -11.13 -11.28
C PHE A 26 12.27 -10.65 -11.98
N THR A 27 13.24 -10.13 -11.22
CA THR A 27 14.50 -9.65 -11.80
C THR A 27 15.43 -10.79 -12.25
N GLY A 28 15.33 -11.97 -11.65
CA GLY A 28 16.29 -13.06 -11.83
C GLY A 28 17.69 -12.78 -11.25
N TRP A 29 17.85 -11.72 -10.46
CA TRP A 29 19.12 -11.41 -9.78
C TRP A 29 19.38 -12.39 -8.64
N SER A 30 20.64 -12.55 -8.28
CA SER A 30 21.05 -13.25 -7.05
C SER A 30 21.41 -12.23 -5.96
N TYR A 31 21.10 -12.57 -4.72
CA TYR A 31 21.35 -11.73 -3.56
C TYR A 31 22.13 -12.53 -2.52
N GLU A 32 23.27 -11.99 -2.12
CA GLU A 32 24.12 -12.52 -1.06
C GLU A 32 24.10 -11.53 0.11
N GLU A 33 23.66 -12.00 1.27
CA GLU A 33 23.63 -11.18 2.47
C GLU A 33 25.06 -10.96 2.99
N GLY A 34 25.35 -9.72 3.38
CA GLY A 34 26.60 -9.38 4.05
C GLY A 34 26.61 -9.99 5.45
N GLY A 35 27.72 -10.60 5.86
CA GLY A 35 27.77 -11.33 7.12
C GLY A 35 27.58 -10.42 8.34
N ASP A 36 26.54 -10.70 9.13
CA ASP A 36 26.27 -10.07 10.43
C ASP A 36 26.54 -11.05 11.59
N HIS A 37 27.72 -11.66 11.60
CA HIS A 37 28.24 -12.37 12.77
C HIS A 37 29.15 -11.44 13.58
N ALA A 38 28.54 -10.43 14.20
CA ALA A 38 29.17 -9.66 15.27
C ALA A 38 28.57 -10.05 16.62
N SER A 39 28.77 -11.30 17.04
CA SER A 39 28.91 -11.61 18.47
C SER A 39 30.09 -12.58 18.63
N GLU A 40 31.06 -12.12 19.42
CA GLU A 40 32.36 -12.73 19.72
C GLU A 40 33.35 -12.79 18.55
N TYR A 41 34.29 -11.84 18.54
CA TYR A 41 35.68 -11.84 18.00
C TYR A 41 36.05 -10.46 17.46
N ILE A 42 35.94 -9.44 18.32
CA ILE A 42 36.60 -8.16 18.07
C ILE A 42 38.07 -8.33 18.42
N HIS A 43 38.94 -8.55 17.43
CA HIS A 43 40.34 -8.12 17.52
C HIS A 43 40.96 -7.89 16.12
N LEU A 44 41.21 -6.60 15.85
CA LEU A 44 42.37 -6.04 15.14
C LEU A 44 42.64 -6.49 13.69
N ASN A 45 41.93 -5.88 12.73
CA ASN A 45 42.52 -5.09 11.63
C ASN A 45 41.41 -4.71 10.63
N HIS A 46 41.15 -3.40 10.47
CA HIS A 46 40.21 -2.79 9.51
C HIS A 46 38.86 -3.52 9.39
N GLY A 47 37.88 -3.10 10.21
CA GLY A 47 36.51 -3.62 10.20
C GLY A 47 35.82 -3.45 8.85
N THR A 48 36.00 -4.45 7.99
CA THR A 48 35.32 -4.58 6.71
C THR A 48 34.00 -5.27 7.01
N ILE A 49 32.97 -4.48 7.30
CA ILE A 49 31.59 -4.95 7.17
C ILE A 49 31.43 -5.28 5.69
N THR A 50 31.25 -6.55 5.34
CA THR A 50 30.96 -6.94 3.96
C THR A 50 29.54 -6.50 3.67
N PRO A 51 29.31 -5.56 2.73
CA PRO A 51 27.96 -5.15 2.37
C PRO A 51 27.22 -6.32 1.69
N ALA A 52 25.90 -6.33 1.77
CA ALA A 52 25.11 -7.24 0.96
C ALA A 52 25.30 -6.93 -0.54
N ILE A 53 25.38 -7.97 -1.37
CA ILE A 53 25.71 -7.84 -2.80
C ILE A 53 24.56 -8.42 -3.62
N ALA A 54 24.10 -7.63 -4.60
CA ALA A 54 23.17 -8.09 -5.63
C ALA A 54 23.90 -8.24 -6.97
N ARG A 55 23.72 -9.39 -7.64
CA ARG A 55 24.33 -9.69 -8.95
C ARG A 55 23.28 -10.02 -10.01
N PRO A 56 23.46 -9.60 -11.27
CA PRO A 56 22.54 -9.86 -12.37
C PRO A 56 22.51 -11.35 -12.76
N PRO A 57 21.45 -11.81 -13.44
CA PRO A 57 21.40 -13.15 -14.02
C PRO A 57 22.53 -13.35 -15.05
N THR A 58 23.15 -14.52 -15.02
CA THR A 58 24.28 -14.92 -15.89
C THR A 58 23.93 -14.93 -17.39
N THR A 59 22.65 -14.92 -17.76
CA THR A 59 22.16 -14.99 -19.15
C THR A 59 21.97 -13.62 -19.84
N ALA A 60 22.09 -12.49 -19.14
CA ALA A 60 21.92 -11.16 -19.76
C ALA A 60 23.08 -10.74 -20.69
N ALA A 61 24.11 -11.57 -20.86
CA ALA A 61 25.24 -11.32 -21.74
C ALA A 61 25.02 -11.75 -23.21
N GLU A 62 23.93 -12.45 -23.57
CA GLU A 62 23.82 -13.09 -24.89
C GLU A 62 22.70 -12.58 -25.83
N THR A 63 21.85 -11.65 -25.42
CA THR A 63 20.81 -11.09 -26.32
C THR A 63 21.03 -9.60 -26.57
N GLY A 64 21.96 -9.30 -27.47
CA GLY A 64 22.20 -7.94 -27.96
C GLY A 64 23.39 -7.90 -28.91
N GLY A 65 23.19 -8.38 -30.14
CA GLY A 65 24.22 -8.31 -31.17
C GLY A 65 24.50 -6.87 -31.61
N TYR A 66 25.42 -6.20 -30.94
CA TYR A 66 26.27 -5.14 -31.50
C TYR A 66 27.61 -5.15 -30.77
N GLN A 67 28.66 -5.52 -31.49
CA GLN A 67 30.05 -5.41 -31.04
C GLN A 67 30.41 -3.94 -30.82
N GLN A 68 30.80 -3.57 -29.60
CA GLN A 68 31.81 -2.55 -29.37
C GLN A 68 32.50 -2.79 -28.01
N ASP A 69 33.82 -2.69 -28.03
CA ASP A 69 34.76 -3.01 -26.96
C ASP A 69 34.41 -2.35 -25.62
N SER A 70 34.09 -3.17 -24.62
CA SER A 70 34.25 -2.88 -23.19
C SER A 70 34.35 -4.22 -22.46
N PRO A 71 35.28 -4.40 -21.50
CA PRO A 71 35.38 -5.66 -20.78
C PRO A 71 34.05 -5.91 -20.06
N ASN A 72 33.58 -7.16 -20.10
CA ASN A 72 32.40 -7.67 -19.37
C ASN A 72 32.48 -7.31 -17.88
N ALA A 73 32.10 -6.08 -17.52
CA ALA A 73 31.91 -5.67 -16.15
C ALA A 73 30.57 -6.25 -15.71
N THR A 74 30.61 -7.42 -15.09
CA THR A 74 29.49 -7.92 -14.30
C THR A 74 29.06 -6.80 -13.35
N ILE A 75 27.87 -6.24 -13.55
CA ILE A 75 27.35 -5.14 -12.74
C ILE A 75 27.07 -5.69 -11.35
N GLU A 76 27.99 -5.56 -10.41
CA GLU A 76 27.78 -5.94 -9.03
C GLU A 76 27.39 -4.71 -8.20
N LEU A 77 26.29 -4.80 -7.46
CA LEU A 77 25.78 -3.72 -6.62
C LEU A 77 25.97 -4.06 -5.15
N GLY A 78 26.84 -3.32 -4.46
CA GLY A 78 27.00 -3.40 -3.01
C GLY A 78 26.05 -2.44 -2.31
N ILE A 79 25.24 -2.97 -1.38
CA ILE A 79 24.32 -2.18 -0.55
C ILE A 79 25.10 -1.56 0.61
N LEU A 80 25.22 -0.22 0.61
CA LEU A 80 25.96 0.49 1.66
C LEU A 80 25.08 0.82 2.86
N ARG A 81 23.80 1.13 2.60
CA ARG A 81 22.82 1.48 3.62
C ARG A 81 21.41 1.36 3.08
N SER A 82 20.49 0.86 3.90
CA SER A 82 19.06 0.82 3.61
C SER A 82 18.30 1.70 4.61
N PHE A 83 17.24 2.34 4.13
CA PHE A 83 16.20 2.96 4.94
C PHE A 83 14.93 2.16 4.75
N GLU A 84 14.48 1.52 5.82
CA GLU A 84 13.30 0.67 5.80
C GLU A 84 12.03 1.45 5.44
N PHE A 85 11.03 0.69 5.01
CA PHE A 85 9.71 1.25 4.73
C PHE A 85 9.14 1.89 5.99
N VAL A 86 8.71 3.13 5.88
CA VAL A 86 8.02 3.84 6.98
C VAL A 86 6.61 4.17 6.52
N SER A 87 5.61 3.68 7.25
CA SER A 87 4.19 3.80 6.88
C SER A 87 3.71 5.24 6.66
N GLN A 88 4.21 6.18 7.48
CA GLN A 88 3.91 7.61 7.33
C GLN A 88 4.47 8.18 6.02
N LEU A 89 5.67 7.76 5.62
CA LEU A 89 6.34 8.23 4.40
C LEU A 89 5.95 7.41 3.17
N ARG A 90 5.37 6.22 3.34
CA ARG A 90 4.92 5.29 2.30
C ARG A 90 6.00 4.96 1.25
N ARG A 91 7.27 4.92 1.68
CA ARG A 91 8.42 4.66 0.81
C ARG A 91 9.57 4.02 1.58
N ALA A 92 10.47 3.40 0.83
CA ALA A 92 11.74 2.85 1.28
C ALA A 92 12.86 3.30 0.33
N SER A 93 14.08 3.40 0.82
CA SER A 93 15.22 3.82 0.01
C SER A 93 16.48 3.03 0.33
N VAL A 94 17.39 2.94 -0.63
CA VAL A 94 18.66 2.24 -0.50
C VAL A 94 19.77 3.03 -1.17
N ILE A 95 20.95 2.99 -0.56
CA ILE A 95 22.17 3.58 -1.07
C ILE A 95 23.07 2.44 -1.52
N VAL A 96 23.42 2.42 -2.81
CA VAL A 96 24.23 1.37 -3.41
C VAL A 96 25.47 1.94 -4.08
N ARG A 97 26.51 1.11 -4.19
CA ARG A 97 27.67 1.39 -5.01
C ARG A 97 27.90 0.25 -5.98
N GLN A 98 28.09 0.59 -7.25
CA GLN A 98 28.51 -0.36 -8.25
C GLN A 98 30.00 -0.67 -8.09
N PHE A 99 30.37 -1.94 -8.20
CA PHE A 99 31.78 -2.33 -8.16
C PHE A 99 32.55 -1.69 -9.32
N GLY A 100 33.70 -1.08 -9.02
CA GLY A 100 34.50 -0.32 -9.98
C GLY A 100 34.07 1.13 -10.18
N ASP A 101 32.92 1.56 -9.62
CA ASP A 101 32.51 2.97 -9.63
C ASP A 101 32.83 3.67 -8.29
N ALA A 102 33.37 4.88 -8.37
CA ALA A 102 33.60 5.74 -7.21
C ALA A 102 32.31 6.42 -6.72
N GLY A 103 31.31 6.50 -7.60
CA GLY A 103 30.00 7.07 -7.33
C GLY A 103 29.13 6.20 -6.42
N VAL A 104 27.95 6.73 -6.13
CA VAL A 104 26.91 6.10 -5.32
C VAL A 104 25.56 6.39 -5.95
N SER A 105 24.70 5.39 -6.04
CA SER A 105 23.32 5.54 -6.49
C SER A 105 22.38 5.41 -5.30
N VAL A 106 21.42 6.33 -5.21
CA VAL A 106 20.28 6.21 -4.30
C VAL A 106 19.10 5.73 -5.11
N PHE A 107 18.46 4.65 -4.67
CA PHE A 107 17.20 4.17 -5.24
C PHE A 107 16.09 4.32 -4.22
N VAL A 108 14.92 4.75 -4.68
CA VAL A 108 13.71 4.87 -3.86
C VAL A 108 12.59 4.12 -4.54
N LYS A 109 11.80 3.39 -3.74
CA LYS A 109 10.52 2.82 -4.15
C LYS A 109 9.43 3.24 -3.16
N GLY A 110 8.22 3.47 -3.64
CA GLY A 110 7.11 3.81 -2.75
C GLY A 110 5.81 4.11 -3.46
N ALA A 111 4.89 4.66 -2.69
CA ALA A 111 3.63 5.18 -3.20
C ALA A 111 3.89 6.28 -4.25
N PRO A 112 3.20 6.27 -5.41
CA PRO A 112 3.39 7.23 -6.49
C PRO A 112 3.37 8.69 -6.05
N GLU A 113 2.40 9.08 -5.22
CA GLU A 113 2.28 10.43 -4.67
C GLU A 113 3.47 10.81 -3.79
N SER A 114 4.00 9.85 -3.01
CA SER A 114 5.13 10.09 -2.14
C SER A 114 6.44 10.20 -2.89
N VAL A 115 6.62 9.41 -3.96
CA VAL A 115 7.84 9.46 -4.78
C VAL A 115 7.83 10.72 -5.63
N ARG A 116 6.67 11.10 -6.20
CA ARG A 116 6.49 12.35 -6.93
C ARG A 116 6.96 13.57 -6.12
N ALA A 117 6.63 13.63 -4.83
CA ALA A 117 6.95 14.76 -3.95
C ALA A 117 8.47 14.97 -3.72
N ILE A 118 9.29 13.95 -3.93
CA ILE A 118 10.76 13.99 -3.73
C ILE A 118 11.53 13.93 -5.05
N CYS A 119 10.83 13.80 -6.17
CA CYS A 119 11.39 13.85 -7.50
C CYS A 119 11.53 15.28 -8.01
N LEU A 120 12.49 15.48 -8.91
CA LEU A 120 12.64 16.70 -9.69
C LEU A 120 11.46 16.84 -10.66
N PRO A 121 10.70 17.95 -10.64
CA PRO A 121 9.52 18.14 -11.48
C PRO A 121 9.78 17.96 -12.97
N GLU A 122 10.96 18.34 -13.45
CA GLU A 122 11.40 18.21 -14.84
C GLU A 122 11.62 16.76 -15.30
N THR A 123 11.75 15.82 -14.36
CA THR A 123 11.92 14.39 -14.67
C THR A 123 10.58 13.65 -14.72
N LEU A 124 9.49 14.28 -14.27
CA LEU A 124 8.17 13.67 -14.27
C LEU A 124 7.57 13.71 -15.70
N PRO A 125 7.15 12.57 -16.25
CA PRO A 125 6.41 12.52 -17.51
C PRO A 125 5.12 13.34 -17.43
N VAL A 126 4.73 13.95 -18.56
CA VAL A 126 3.49 14.75 -18.65
C VAL A 126 2.24 13.90 -18.40
N ASP A 127 2.31 12.62 -18.77
CA ASP A 127 1.25 11.61 -18.65
C ASP A 127 1.35 10.78 -17.34
N PHE A 128 2.15 11.22 -16.36
CA PHE A 128 2.32 10.52 -15.08
C PHE A 128 0.99 10.24 -14.38
N ASP A 129 0.14 11.26 -14.25
CA ASP A 129 -1.13 11.17 -13.54
C ASP A 129 -2.16 10.34 -14.32
N ASP A 130 -2.17 10.46 -15.65
CA ASP A 130 -3.06 9.71 -16.53
C ASP A 130 -2.75 8.21 -16.51
N ILE A 131 -1.46 7.85 -16.62
CA ILE A 131 -1.02 6.45 -16.57
C ILE A 131 -1.28 5.85 -15.18
N LEU A 132 -0.97 6.60 -14.12
CA LEU A 132 -1.24 6.17 -12.75
C LEU A 132 -2.73 5.86 -12.58
N SER A 133 -3.58 6.81 -12.96
CA SER A 133 -5.04 6.68 -12.91
C SER A 133 -5.52 5.44 -13.69
N GLN A 134 -5.04 5.24 -14.92
CA GLN A 134 -5.41 4.11 -15.75
C GLN A 134 -5.10 2.75 -15.08
N TYR A 135 -3.93 2.59 -14.47
CA TYR A 135 -3.57 1.35 -13.78
C TYR A 135 -4.31 1.17 -12.47
N THR A 136 -4.49 2.23 -11.67
CA THR A 136 -5.19 2.14 -10.39
C THR A 136 -6.68 1.87 -10.57
N HIS A 137 -7.34 2.45 -11.57
CA HIS A 137 -8.76 2.16 -11.86
C HIS A 137 -8.98 0.71 -12.28
N LYS A 138 -8.01 0.10 -12.99
CA LYS A 138 -8.03 -1.32 -13.33
C LYS A 138 -7.71 -2.25 -12.15
N GLY A 139 -7.49 -1.71 -10.94
CA GLY A 139 -7.23 -2.52 -9.74
C GLY A 139 -5.79 -3.01 -9.61
N TYR A 140 -4.86 -2.49 -10.41
CA TYR A 140 -3.45 -2.80 -10.23
C TYR A 140 -2.88 -2.04 -9.04
N ARG A 141 -1.92 -2.67 -8.35
CA ARG A 141 -1.08 -2.01 -7.35
C ARG A 141 0.14 -1.40 -8.05
N VAL A 142 0.27 -0.09 -7.94
CA VAL A 142 1.31 0.71 -8.62
C VAL A 142 2.35 1.17 -7.60
N ILE A 143 3.63 0.91 -7.88
CA ILE A 143 4.77 1.40 -7.10
C ILE A 143 5.64 2.28 -7.98
N ALA A 144 5.90 3.51 -7.55
CA ALA A 144 6.82 4.40 -8.24
C ALA A 144 8.27 4.13 -7.82
N CYS A 145 9.18 4.25 -8.77
CA CYS A 145 10.62 4.16 -8.56
C CYS A 145 11.31 5.44 -9.00
N ALA A 146 12.27 5.88 -8.20
CA ALA A 146 13.11 7.03 -8.51
C ALA A 146 14.58 6.73 -8.16
N ALA A 147 15.50 7.42 -8.81
CA ALA A 147 16.93 7.23 -8.63
C ALA A 147 17.68 8.56 -8.62
N ARG A 148 18.81 8.62 -7.93
CA ARG A 148 19.76 9.73 -8.03
C ARG A 148 21.17 9.18 -8.00
N TYR A 149 22.03 9.65 -8.89
CA TYR A 149 23.43 9.28 -8.93
C TYR A 149 24.32 10.42 -8.42
N GLU A 150 25.25 10.08 -7.54
CA GLU A 150 26.23 11.02 -6.97
C GLU A 150 27.65 10.55 -7.32
N PRO A 151 28.37 11.24 -8.22
CA PRO A 151 29.61 10.74 -8.81
C PRO A 151 30.80 10.69 -7.83
N LYS A 152 30.77 11.46 -6.72
CA LYS A 152 31.84 11.46 -5.71
C LYS A 152 31.27 11.57 -4.30
N LEU A 153 31.11 10.42 -3.64
CA LEU A 153 30.63 10.36 -2.27
C LEU A 153 31.54 9.47 -1.39
N SER A 154 32.09 10.07 -0.33
CA SER A 154 32.92 9.34 0.64
C SER A 154 32.06 8.37 1.46
N TRP A 155 32.61 7.19 1.80
CA TRP A 155 31.98 6.21 2.68
C TRP A 155 31.52 6.81 4.02
N MET A 156 32.34 7.67 4.63
CA MET A 156 31.97 8.35 5.88
C MET A 156 30.76 9.28 5.72
N LYS A 157 30.56 9.87 4.54
CA LYS A 157 29.42 10.73 4.26
C LYS A 157 28.15 9.89 4.06
N VAL A 158 28.25 8.73 3.41
CA VAL A 158 27.14 7.76 3.27
C VAL A 158 26.64 7.29 4.64
N GLN A 159 27.55 6.93 5.53
CA GLN A 159 27.20 6.46 6.89
C GLN A 159 26.56 7.54 7.77
N LYS A 160 26.83 8.83 7.49
CA LYS A 160 26.23 9.97 8.20
C LYS A 160 25.00 10.55 7.51
N MET A 161 24.69 10.11 6.29
CA MET A 161 23.60 10.64 5.48
C MET A 161 22.26 10.41 6.20
N THR A 162 21.44 11.46 6.31
CA THR A 162 20.09 11.28 6.85
C THR A 162 19.17 10.75 5.76
N ARG A 163 18.01 10.23 6.16
CA ARG A 163 16.97 9.82 5.21
C ARG A 163 16.53 10.98 4.32
N SER A 164 16.37 12.17 4.88
CA SER A 164 15.98 13.38 4.13
C SER A 164 17.01 13.79 3.09
N ASP A 165 18.30 13.59 3.38
CA ASP A 165 19.37 13.88 2.41
C ASP A 165 19.36 12.86 1.27
N ALA A 166 19.04 11.59 1.57
CA ALA A 166 18.98 10.52 0.58
C ALA A 166 17.73 10.65 -0.31
N GLU A 167 16.59 10.99 0.27
CA GLU A 167 15.28 11.05 -0.37
C GLU A 167 14.94 12.47 -0.87
N CYS A 168 15.82 13.07 -1.68
CA CYS A 168 15.57 14.39 -2.29
C CYS A 168 16.21 14.52 -3.68
N ASN A 169 15.63 15.38 -4.53
CA ASN A 169 16.10 15.68 -5.89
C ASN A 169 16.36 14.41 -6.72
N LEU A 170 15.42 13.46 -6.67
CA LEU A 170 15.51 12.21 -7.40
C LEU A 170 14.96 12.38 -8.82
N GLU A 171 15.45 11.58 -9.75
CA GLU A 171 14.90 11.45 -11.09
C GLU A 171 13.87 10.32 -11.09
N PHE A 172 12.66 10.59 -11.61
CA PHE A 172 11.66 9.54 -11.77
C PHE A 172 12.12 8.52 -12.82
N VAL A 173 12.07 7.24 -12.47
CA VAL A 173 12.53 6.14 -13.34
C VAL A 173 11.35 5.44 -14.00
N GLY A 174 10.27 5.18 -13.25
CA GLY A 174 9.11 4.48 -13.78
C GLY A 174 8.23 3.83 -12.72
N PHE A 175 7.19 3.15 -13.18
CA PHE A 175 6.27 2.37 -12.35
C PHE A 175 6.57 0.87 -12.40
N ILE A 176 6.29 0.20 -11.28
CA ILE A 176 6.17 -1.25 -11.19
C ILE A 176 4.69 -1.55 -10.94
N ILE A 177 4.11 -2.41 -11.77
CA ILE A 177 2.69 -2.74 -11.75
C ILE A 177 2.52 -4.17 -11.25
N PHE A 178 1.73 -4.36 -10.20
CA PHE A 178 1.35 -5.65 -9.67
C PHE A 178 -0.15 -5.89 -9.87
N GLU A 179 -0.50 -7.10 -10.29
CA GLU A 179 -1.89 -7.54 -10.37
C GLU A 179 -2.33 -8.09 -9.00
N ASN A 180 -3.29 -7.42 -8.37
CA ASN A 180 -3.91 -7.88 -7.13
C ASN A 180 -4.97 -8.93 -7.46
N LYS A 181 -4.56 -10.19 -7.63
CA LYS A 181 -5.52 -11.27 -7.89
C LYS A 181 -6.30 -11.63 -6.65
N LEU A 182 -7.62 -11.58 -6.75
CA LEU A 182 -8.50 -12.19 -5.77
C LEU A 182 -8.26 -13.71 -5.69
N LYS A 183 -8.37 -14.24 -4.47
CA LYS A 183 -8.40 -15.69 -4.29
C LYS A 183 -9.74 -16.21 -4.83
N PRO A 184 -9.78 -17.36 -5.53
CA PRO A 184 -11.01 -17.85 -6.18
C PRO A 184 -12.20 -18.02 -5.23
N THR A 185 -11.94 -18.27 -3.94
CA THR A 185 -12.96 -18.47 -2.91
C THR A 185 -13.54 -17.16 -2.36
N THR A 186 -12.85 -16.03 -2.52
CA THR A 186 -13.21 -14.75 -1.88
C THR A 186 -14.61 -14.27 -2.28
N ALA A 187 -14.89 -14.16 -3.58
CA ALA A 187 -16.17 -13.61 -4.04
C ALA A 187 -17.37 -14.45 -3.60
N GLY A 188 -17.23 -15.78 -3.59
CA GLY A 188 -18.28 -16.70 -3.12
C GLY A 188 -18.59 -16.51 -1.64
N VAL A 189 -17.56 -16.41 -0.80
CA VAL A 189 -17.71 -16.20 0.64
C VAL A 189 -18.33 -14.83 0.95
N ILE A 190 -17.86 -13.75 0.31
CA ILE A 190 -18.42 -12.42 0.51
C ILE A 190 -19.90 -12.37 0.13
N SER A 191 -20.29 -13.04 -0.96
CA SER A 191 -21.69 -13.17 -1.37
C SER A 191 -22.53 -13.96 -0.35
N GLU A 192 -22.01 -15.08 0.20
CA GLU A 192 -22.69 -15.84 1.26
C GLU A 192 -22.92 -14.96 2.51
N LEU A 193 -21.89 -14.22 2.95
CA LEU A 193 -22.00 -13.30 4.09
C LEU A 193 -23.01 -12.18 3.81
N GLY A 194 -22.99 -11.60 2.60
CA GLY A 194 -23.95 -10.59 2.18
C GLY A 194 -25.39 -11.09 2.16
N GLN A 195 -25.62 -12.32 1.69
CA GLN A 195 -26.94 -12.98 1.71
C GLN A 195 -27.44 -13.26 3.14
N ALA A 196 -26.52 -13.51 4.08
CA ALA A 196 -26.84 -13.63 5.50
C ALA A 196 -27.11 -12.29 6.19
N GLY A 197 -27.06 -11.16 5.47
CA GLY A 197 -27.25 -9.82 6.01
C GLY A 197 -26.02 -9.29 6.79
N ILE A 198 -24.86 -9.93 6.63
CA ILE A 198 -23.61 -9.49 7.25
C ILE A 198 -22.94 -8.48 6.33
N ARG A 199 -22.69 -7.29 6.88
CA ARG A 199 -22.02 -6.21 6.15
C ARG A 199 -20.53 -6.50 6.02
N ASN A 200 -20.02 -6.43 4.80
CA ASN A 200 -18.61 -6.61 4.49
C ASN A 200 -17.92 -5.24 4.27
N ILE A 201 -16.73 -5.06 4.85
CA ILE A 201 -15.93 -3.84 4.73
C ILE A 201 -14.50 -4.23 4.33
N VAL A 202 -13.92 -3.54 3.35
CA VAL A 202 -12.51 -3.67 2.97
C VAL A 202 -11.69 -2.65 3.77
N CYS A 203 -10.66 -3.09 4.49
CA CYS A 203 -9.74 -2.24 5.23
C CYS A 203 -8.29 -2.54 4.85
N THR A 204 -7.63 -1.63 4.11
CA THR A 204 -6.32 -1.89 3.50
C THR A 204 -5.36 -0.68 3.59
N GLY A 205 -4.06 -0.95 3.48
CA GLY A 205 -3.02 0.07 3.31
C GLY A 205 -2.80 0.49 1.84
N ASP A 206 -3.48 -0.16 0.90
CA ASP A 206 -3.38 0.14 -0.54
C ASP A 206 -3.97 1.50 -0.92
N ASN A 207 -3.71 1.91 -2.17
CA ASN A 207 -4.36 3.06 -2.77
C ASN A 207 -5.89 2.85 -2.82
N ILE A 208 -6.63 3.94 -2.61
CA ILE A 208 -8.09 3.92 -2.55
C ILE A 208 -8.76 3.44 -3.83
N LEU A 209 -8.25 3.82 -5.01
CA LEU A 209 -8.83 3.40 -6.29
C LEU A 209 -8.62 1.91 -6.54
N THR A 210 -7.42 1.40 -6.20
CA THR A 210 -7.13 -0.04 -6.23
C THR A 210 -8.06 -0.79 -5.28
N ALA A 211 -8.27 -0.29 -4.06
CA ALA A 211 -9.16 -0.90 -3.08
C ALA A 211 -10.63 -0.91 -3.53
N VAL A 212 -11.11 0.18 -4.15
CA VAL A 212 -12.46 0.25 -4.74
C VAL A 212 -12.62 -0.75 -5.88
N SER A 213 -11.63 -0.88 -6.76
CA SER A 213 -11.64 -1.85 -7.86
C SER A 213 -11.74 -3.28 -7.35
N VAL A 214 -10.90 -3.65 -6.36
CA VAL A 214 -10.94 -4.96 -5.70
C VAL A 214 -12.28 -5.19 -4.98
N ALA A 215 -12.82 -4.16 -4.31
CA ALA A 215 -14.11 -4.25 -3.63
C ALA A 215 -15.28 -4.48 -4.59
N ARG A 216 -15.22 -3.96 -5.83
CA ARG A 216 -16.19 -4.29 -6.89
C ARG A 216 -16.02 -5.72 -7.38
N GLU A 217 -14.78 -6.17 -7.60
CA GLU A 217 -14.49 -7.53 -8.07
C GLU A 217 -14.93 -8.61 -7.07
N CYS A 218 -14.79 -8.34 -5.76
CA CYS A 218 -15.25 -9.26 -4.71
C CYS A 218 -16.69 -9.04 -4.23
N THR A 219 -17.46 -8.17 -4.89
CA THR A 219 -18.88 -7.87 -4.61
C THR A 219 -19.18 -7.19 -3.27
N VAL A 220 -18.17 -6.64 -2.58
CA VAL A 220 -18.39 -5.75 -1.43
C VAL A 220 -19.10 -4.47 -1.90
N LEU A 221 -18.65 -3.93 -3.03
CA LEU A 221 -19.36 -2.91 -3.79
C LEU A 221 -20.11 -3.58 -4.95
N GLY A 222 -21.38 -3.20 -5.14
CA GLY A 222 -22.13 -3.61 -6.31
C GLY A 222 -21.51 -3.05 -7.61
N PRO A 223 -21.71 -3.70 -8.77
CA PRO A 223 -21.12 -3.25 -10.04
C PRO A 223 -21.58 -1.85 -10.45
N ASP A 224 -22.86 -1.51 -10.18
CA ASP A 224 -23.46 -0.21 -10.49
C ASP A 224 -23.64 0.68 -9.25
N GLU A 225 -23.09 0.27 -8.10
CA GLU A 225 -23.22 0.99 -6.84
C GLU A 225 -22.39 2.26 -6.88
N GLN A 226 -23.02 3.41 -6.61
CA GLN A 226 -22.34 4.70 -6.58
C GLN A 226 -21.39 4.74 -5.39
N CYS A 227 -20.10 4.97 -5.64
CA CYS A 227 -19.09 5.08 -4.61
C CYS A 227 -18.53 6.50 -4.59
N PHE A 228 -18.44 7.11 -3.41
CA PHE A 228 -17.92 8.47 -3.24
C PHE A 228 -16.65 8.46 -2.38
N ILE A 229 -15.67 9.26 -2.80
CA ILE A 229 -14.40 9.47 -2.11
C ILE A 229 -14.33 10.93 -1.63
N PRO A 230 -14.00 11.17 -0.35
CA PRO A 230 -13.71 12.51 0.14
C PRO A 230 -12.30 12.98 -0.23
N HIS A 231 -12.18 14.24 -0.59
CA HIS A 231 -10.91 14.93 -0.81
C HIS A 231 -10.91 16.30 -0.11
N PHE A 232 -9.76 16.69 0.45
CA PHE A 232 -9.59 18.02 1.04
C PHE A 232 -9.60 19.09 -0.05
N VAL A 233 -10.51 20.06 0.07
CA VAL A 233 -10.60 21.23 -0.81
C VAL A 233 -9.85 22.41 -0.22
N ASP A 234 -9.90 22.54 1.10
CA ASP A 234 -9.18 23.54 1.87
C ASP A 234 -8.64 22.89 3.15
N GLY A 235 -7.46 23.31 3.58
CA GLY A 235 -6.73 22.70 4.69
C GLY A 235 -6.18 21.30 4.40
N ASP A 236 -5.75 20.63 5.47
CA ASP A 236 -5.25 19.26 5.46
C ASP A 236 -5.80 18.47 6.66
N ASN A 237 -5.33 17.23 6.84
CA ASN A 237 -5.77 16.36 7.91
C ASN A 237 -5.40 16.85 9.33
N LEU A 238 -4.56 17.88 9.46
CA LEU A 238 -4.17 18.49 10.73
C LEU A 238 -4.92 19.79 11.00
N ASP A 239 -5.62 20.36 10.02
CA ASP A 239 -6.40 21.59 10.16
C ASP A 239 -7.84 21.29 10.60
N PRO A 240 -8.27 21.70 11.81
CA PRO A 240 -9.64 21.51 12.27
C PRO A 240 -10.70 22.24 11.42
N LYS A 241 -10.29 23.20 10.59
CA LYS A 241 -11.16 23.97 9.69
C LYS A 241 -11.13 23.46 8.26
N ALA A 242 -10.44 22.35 8.00
CA ALA A 242 -10.40 21.78 6.66
C ALA A 242 -11.81 21.46 6.16
N SER A 243 -11.99 21.47 4.84
CA SER A 243 -13.26 21.15 4.20
C SER A 243 -13.11 20.04 3.18
N LEU A 244 -14.09 19.13 3.17
CA LEU A 244 -14.10 17.96 2.31
C LEU A 244 -15.11 18.14 1.16
N SER A 245 -14.72 17.75 -0.05
CA SER A 245 -15.65 17.46 -1.14
C SER A 245 -15.75 15.95 -1.34
N TRP A 246 -16.97 15.45 -1.44
CA TRP A 246 -17.26 14.04 -1.64
C TRP A 246 -17.64 13.84 -3.09
N GLU A 247 -16.73 13.24 -3.86
CA GLU A 247 -16.87 13.11 -5.32
C GLU A 247 -17.03 11.64 -5.69
N ASN A 248 -17.85 11.37 -6.70
CA ASN A 248 -18.04 10.01 -7.17
C ASN A 248 -16.81 9.50 -7.95
N VAL A 249 -16.47 8.23 -7.74
CA VAL A 249 -15.29 7.59 -8.35
C VAL A 249 -15.35 7.56 -9.88
N ASP A 250 -16.54 7.36 -10.45
CA ASP A 250 -16.73 7.22 -11.90
C ASP A 250 -17.06 8.56 -12.57
N ASN A 251 -17.73 9.47 -11.87
CA ASN A 251 -18.09 10.80 -12.37
C ASN A 251 -17.99 11.90 -11.29
N PRO A 252 -16.89 12.68 -11.25
CA PRO A 252 -16.65 13.71 -10.24
C PRO A 252 -17.72 14.82 -10.16
N ASP A 253 -18.56 14.99 -11.19
CA ASP A 253 -19.68 15.94 -11.18
C ASP A 253 -20.78 15.54 -10.17
N TYR A 254 -20.85 14.25 -9.83
CA TYR A 254 -21.75 13.77 -8.79
C TYR A 254 -21.11 13.92 -7.42
N LYS A 255 -21.74 14.74 -6.58
CA LYS A 255 -21.23 15.08 -5.25
C LYS A 255 -22.25 14.82 -4.15
N LEU A 256 -21.74 14.53 -2.96
CA LEU A 256 -22.54 14.53 -1.74
C LEU A 256 -22.46 15.89 -1.04
N ASP A 257 -23.53 16.26 -0.35
CA ASP A 257 -23.52 17.36 0.60
C ASP A 257 -22.52 17.08 1.73
N ALA A 258 -21.65 18.04 2.03
CA ALA A 258 -20.50 17.82 2.90
C ALA A 258 -20.85 17.48 4.37
N TYR A 259 -22.06 17.84 4.82
CA TYR A 259 -22.48 17.65 6.21
C TYR A 259 -23.44 16.47 6.38
N THR A 260 -24.39 16.32 5.45
CA THR A 260 -25.40 15.24 5.51
C THR A 260 -24.96 13.96 4.80
N LEU A 261 -23.93 14.08 3.95
CA LEU A 261 -23.45 13.07 3.00
C LEU A 261 -24.57 12.50 2.14
N MET A 262 -25.56 13.32 1.80
CA MET A 262 -26.63 12.94 0.88
C MET A 262 -26.32 13.41 -0.54
N PRO A 263 -26.69 12.63 -1.57
CA PRO A 263 -26.54 13.06 -2.96
C PRO A 263 -27.22 14.41 -3.19
N SER A 264 -26.51 15.33 -3.84
CA SER A 264 -27.08 16.62 -4.21
C SER A 264 -28.23 16.43 -5.22
N PRO A 265 -29.34 17.20 -5.13
CA PRO A 265 -30.46 17.10 -6.05
C PRO A 265 -30.08 17.25 -7.53
N ALA A 266 -29.00 17.96 -7.82
CA ALA A 266 -28.48 18.15 -9.18
C ALA A 266 -27.81 16.90 -9.78
N SER A 267 -27.46 15.92 -8.94
CA SER A 267 -26.70 14.72 -9.30
C SER A 267 -27.57 13.52 -9.65
N ALA A 268 -28.90 13.67 -9.58
CA ALA A 268 -29.83 12.56 -9.76
C ALA A 268 -30.94 12.96 -10.74
N PRO A 269 -31.01 12.40 -11.97
CA PRO A 269 -32.20 12.50 -12.80
C PRO A 269 -33.26 11.56 -12.22
N VAL A 270 -33.72 11.86 -11.02
CA VAL A 270 -34.61 10.98 -10.27
C VAL A 270 -35.98 11.60 -10.23
N ASP A 271 -36.86 11.04 -11.04
CA ASP A 271 -38.29 11.29 -10.95
C ASP A 271 -38.80 10.74 -9.61
N LEU A 272 -38.96 11.65 -8.64
CA LEU A 272 -39.49 11.37 -7.31
C LEU A 272 -40.95 10.89 -7.33
N SER A 273 -41.63 10.92 -8.49
CA SER A 273 -42.99 10.42 -8.65
C SER A 273 -43.08 8.90 -8.85
N VAL A 274 -41.96 8.21 -9.10
CA VAL A 274 -41.91 6.74 -9.25
C VAL A 274 -41.78 6.07 -7.88
N PRO A 275 -42.75 5.24 -7.44
CA PRO A 275 -42.63 4.50 -6.18
C PRO A 275 -41.42 3.55 -6.24
N GLY A 276 -40.42 3.79 -5.38
CA GLY A 276 -39.18 3.00 -5.30
C GLY A 276 -37.90 3.79 -5.57
N THR A 277 -37.95 4.95 -6.25
CA THR A 277 -36.75 5.76 -6.53
C THR A 277 -36.14 6.40 -5.28
N ALA A 278 -36.92 6.65 -4.22
CA ALA A 278 -36.41 7.09 -2.93
C ALA A 278 -35.43 6.09 -2.27
N TYR A 279 -35.53 4.79 -2.60
CA TYR A 279 -34.55 3.78 -2.17
C TYR A 279 -33.23 3.88 -2.94
N ASN A 280 -33.26 4.26 -4.23
CA ASN A 280 -32.05 4.48 -5.04
C ASN A 280 -31.22 5.69 -4.57
N VAL A 281 -31.85 6.72 -4.01
CA VAL A 281 -31.14 7.88 -3.41
C VAL A 281 -30.27 7.46 -2.21
N ARG A 282 -30.53 6.29 -1.61
CA ARG A 282 -29.76 5.75 -0.47
C ARG A 282 -28.76 4.66 -0.87
N ASN A 283 -28.70 4.26 -2.14
CA ASN A 283 -27.84 3.16 -2.58
C ASN A 283 -26.48 3.70 -3.03
N TYR A 284 -25.72 4.22 -2.07
CA TYR A 284 -24.34 4.64 -2.28
C TYR A 284 -23.46 4.09 -1.16
N SER A 285 -22.18 3.99 -1.47
CA SER A 285 -21.12 3.60 -0.54
C SER A 285 -20.05 4.67 -0.47
N LEU A 286 -19.32 4.68 0.64
CA LEU A 286 -18.17 5.54 0.83
C LEU A 286 -16.88 4.74 0.79
N ALA A 287 -15.88 5.32 0.14
CA ALA A 287 -14.49 4.90 0.22
C ALA A 287 -13.70 6.03 0.86
N VAL A 288 -13.03 5.76 1.98
CA VAL A 288 -12.35 6.79 2.79
C VAL A 288 -10.88 6.43 2.96
N SER A 289 -9.98 7.40 2.76
CA SER A 289 -8.55 7.24 3.00
C SER A 289 -8.19 7.49 4.47
N GLY A 290 -7.10 6.90 4.96
CA GLY A 290 -6.69 7.00 6.37
C GLY A 290 -6.52 8.43 6.90
N ASP A 291 -5.95 9.32 6.09
CA ASP A 291 -5.80 10.74 6.42
C ASP A 291 -7.14 11.45 6.61
N VAL A 292 -8.11 11.19 5.73
CA VAL A 292 -9.47 11.72 5.87
C VAL A 292 -10.19 11.06 7.05
N PHE A 293 -10.04 9.75 7.24
CA PHE A 293 -10.64 9.05 8.39
C PHE A 293 -10.14 9.64 9.71
N ARG A 294 -8.83 9.87 9.84
CA ARG A 294 -8.23 10.53 11.01
C ARG A 294 -8.84 11.91 11.25
N TRP A 295 -8.92 12.73 10.20
CA TRP A 295 -9.54 14.06 10.31
C TRP A 295 -11.02 13.99 10.73
N ILE A 296 -11.78 13.03 10.20
CA ILE A 296 -13.19 12.85 10.54
C ILE A 296 -13.35 12.43 12.01
N VAL A 297 -12.48 11.57 12.51
CA VAL A 297 -12.52 11.15 13.91
C VAL A 297 -12.14 12.29 14.86
N ASP A 298 -11.15 13.10 14.50
CA ASP A 298 -10.60 14.13 15.38
C ASP A 298 -11.42 15.44 15.37
N PHE A 299 -11.99 15.82 14.22
CA PHE A 299 -12.54 17.17 14.01
C PHE A 299 -13.95 17.23 13.43
N ALA A 300 -14.42 16.20 12.72
CA ALA A 300 -15.73 16.28 12.09
C ALA A 300 -16.91 16.15 13.08
N ASP A 301 -18.09 16.59 12.63
CA ASP A 301 -19.33 16.42 13.38
C ASP A 301 -19.66 14.92 13.58
N GLU A 302 -20.24 14.59 14.73
CA GLU A 302 -20.57 13.21 15.10
C GLU A 302 -21.52 12.54 14.10
N ASN A 303 -22.41 13.31 13.44
CA ASN A 303 -23.29 12.79 12.40
C ASN A 303 -22.53 12.37 11.15
N VAL A 304 -21.49 13.12 10.78
CA VAL A 304 -20.62 12.78 9.63
C VAL A 304 -19.86 11.50 9.95
N LEU A 305 -19.26 11.41 11.13
CA LEU A 305 -18.56 10.19 11.57
C LEU A 305 -19.50 8.98 11.55
N LYS A 306 -20.68 9.06 12.18
CA LYS A 306 -21.67 7.98 12.19
C LYS A 306 -22.07 7.55 10.79
N ARG A 307 -22.30 8.50 9.90
CA ARG A 307 -22.64 8.22 8.50
C ARG A 307 -21.50 7.55 7.75
N VAL A 308 -20.25 7.98 7.96
CA VAL A 308 -19.07 7.31 7.39
C VAL A 308 -18.96 5.88 7.90
N LEU A 309 -19.18 5.65 9.19
CA LEU A 309 -19.17 4.31 9.77
C LEU A 309 -20.30 3.43 9.21
N VAL A 310 -21.48 3.97 8.91
CA VAL A 310 -22.63 3.21 8.39
C VAL A 310 -22.58 2.98 6.87
N CYS A 311 -22.07 3.95 6.10
CA CYS A 311 -22.03 3.89 4.63
C CYS A 311 -20.65 3.50 4.06
N GLY A 312 -19.60 3.51 4.87
CA GLY A 312 -18.24 3.19 4.45
C GLY A 312 -18.04 1.70 4.17
N LYS A 313 -17.72 1.34 2.94
CA LYS A 313 -17.40 -0.05 2.59
C LYS A 313 -15.93 -0.26 2.28
N VAL A 314 -15.19 0.81 2.00
CA VAL A 314 -13.76 0.75 1.70
C VAL A 314 -13.02 1.78 2.57
N PHE A 315 -12.06 1.32 3.33
CA PHE A 315 -11.12 2.15 4.09
C PHE A 315 -9.72 1.82 3.59
N ALA A 316 -9.10 2.77 2.91
CA ALA A 316 -7.84 2.58 2.20
C ALA A 316 -6.75 3.46 2.78
N ARG A 317 -5.48 3.20 2.44
CA ARG A 317 -4.31 3.89 3.04
C ARG A 317 -4.31 3.90 4.58
N MET A 318 -4.94 2.91 5.22
CA MET A 318 -5.07 2.82 6.67
C MET A 318 -3.76 2.33 7.30
N SER A 319 -3.28 3.05 8.31
CA SER A 319 -2.22 2.59 9.21
C SER A 319 -2.74 1.52 10.19
N PRO A 320 -1.87 0.69 10.79
CA PRO A 320 -2.27 -0.32 11.76
C PRO A 320 -3.16 0.23 12.89
N ASP A 321 -2.81 1.41 13.41
CA ASP A 321 -3.56 2.08 14.48
C ASP A 321 -4.95 2.54 14.00
N GLU A 322 -5.05 3.07 12.78
CA GLU A 322 -6.34 3.46 12.19
C GLU A 322 -7.24 2.25 11.91
N LYS A 323 -6.68 1.08 11.56
CA LYS A 323 -7.47 -0.16 11.42
C LYS A 323 -8.07 -0.59 12.75
N HIS A 324 -7.29 -0.51 13.82
CA HIS A 324 -7.74 -0.80 15.18
C HIS A 324 -8.86 0.17 15.60
N GLU A 325 -8.62 1.48 15.43
CA GLU A 325 -9.60 2.51 15.77
C GLU A 325 -10.89 2.40 14.96
N LEU A 326 -10.83 2.03 13.68
CA LEU A 326 -12.02 1.78 12.86
C LEU A 326 -12.92 0.69 13.49
N VAL A 327 -12.34 -0.38 14.01
CA VAL A 327 -13.09 -1.46 14.67
C VAL A 327 -13.76 -0.93 15.94
N GLU A 328 -13.05 -0.20 16.79
CA GLU A 328 -13.61 0.38 18.02
C GLU A 328 -14.75 1.37 17.71
N LYS A 329 -14.61 2.19 16.66
CA LYS A 329 -15.65 3.15 16.25
C LYS A 329 -16.89 2.43 15.71
N LEU A 330 -16.73 1.35 14.94
CA LEU A 330 -17.86 0.53 14.51
C LEU A 330 -18.59 -0.11 15.70
N GLN A 331 -17.84 -0.63 16.69
CA GLN A 331 -18.41 -1.16 17.92
C GLN A 331 -19.16 -0.09 18.74
N SER A 332 -18.66 1.15 18.75
CA SER A 332 -19.30 2.27 19.46
C SER A 332 -20.69 2.66 18.92
N VAL A 333 -21.02 2.22 17.70
CA VAL A 333 -22.35 2.39 17.09
C VAL A 333 -23.15 1.07 17.07
N ASP A 334 -22.86 0.18 18.01
CA ASP A 334 -23.52 -1.10 18.28
C ASP A 334 -23.35 -2.18 17.17
N TYR A 335 -22.33 -2.07 16.31
CA TYR A 335 -21.96 -3.20 15.45
C TYR A 335 -21.17 -4.25 16.23
N CYS A 336 -21.47 -5.53 15.99
CA CYS A 336 -20.56 -6.63 16.31
C CYS A 336 -19.58 -6.81 15.16
N CYS A 337 -18.27 -6.74 15.44
CA CYS A 337 -17.23 -6.70 14.42
C CYS A 337 -16.41 -7.98 14.37
N GLY A 338 -16.40 -8.63 13.21
CA GLY A 338 -15.42 -9.65 12.85
C GLY A 338 -14.30 -9.03 12.00
N PHE A 339 -13.05 -9.37 12.28
CA PHE A 339 -11.89 -8.90 11.51
C PHE A 339 -11.04 -10.08 11.04
N CYS A 340 -10.71 -10.11 9.75
CA CYS A 340 -9.84 -11.13 9.13
C CYS A 340 -8.58 -10.45 8.58
N GLY A 341 -7.40 -10.96 8.94
CA GLY A 341 -6.13 -10.40 8.49
C GLY A 341 -5.02 -11.45 8.48
N ASP A 342 -3.96 -11.20 7.71
CA ASP A 342 -2.83 -12.12 7.53
C ASP A 342 -1.47 -11.51 7.90
N GLY A 343 -1.40 -10.19 8.11
CA GLY A 343 -0.16 -9.47 8.38
C GLY A 343 -0.04 -8.90 9.79
N ALA A 344 1.19 -8.57 10.20
CA ALA A 344 1.48 -7.91 11.47
C ALA A 344 0.78 -6.55 11.61
N ASN A 345 0.49 -5.88 10.48
CA ASN A 345 -0.25 -4.63 10.41
C ASN A 345 -1.71 -4.75 10.88
N ASP A 346 -2.24 -5.97 11.03
CA ASP A 346 -3.62 -6.23 11.40
C ASP A 346 -3.77 -6.66 12.87
N CYS A 347 -2.67 -6.86 13.60
CA CYS A 347 -2.67 -7.37 14.98
C CYS A 347 -3.56 -6.55 15.92
N GLY A 348 -3.50 -5.21 15.81
CA GLY A 348 -4.32 -4.31 16.63
C GLY A 348 -5.81 -4.51 16.36
N ALA A 349 -6.21 -4.54 15.09
CA ALA A 349 -7.60 -4.71 14.69
C ALA A 349 -8.14 -6.11 15.01
N LEU A 350 -7.33 -7.16 14.80
CA LEU A 350 -7.66 -8.54 15.19
C LEU A 350 -7.97 -8.69 16.67
N LYS A 351 -7.26 -7.94 17.52
CA LYS A 351 -7.46 -7.96 18.98
C LYS A 351 -8.66 -7.13 19.43
N ALA A 352 -8.97 -6.03 18.75
CA ALA A 352 -10.12 -5.18 19.08
C ALA A 352 -11.45 -5.78 18.65
N ALA A 353 -11.45 -6.54 17.54
CA ALA A 353 -12.64 -7.18 17.02
C ALA A 353 -13.26 -8.16 18.02
N ASP A 354 -14.58 -8.23 18.04
CA ASP A 354 -15.32 -9.24 18.81
C ASP A 354 -14.92 -10.65 18.38
N VAL A 355 -14.63 -10.81 17.08
CA VAL A 355 -14.09 -12.04 16.50
C VAL A 355 -12.92 -11.72 15.57
N GLY A 356 -11.70 -11.89 16.06
CA GLY A 356 -10.48 -11.81 15.26
C GLY A 356 -10.08 -13.16 14.64
N ILE A 357 -9.83 -13.19 13.33
CA ILE A 357 -9.41 -14.39 12.60
C ILE A 357 -8.11 -14.10 11.86
N SER A 358 -7.03 -14.74 12.29
CA SER A 358 -5.75 -14.72 11.56
C SER A 358 -5.78 -15.76 10.44
N LEU A 359 -5.43 -15.35 9.21
CA LEU A 359 -5.39 -16.22 8.02
C LEU A 359 -3.99 -16.78 7.71
N SER A 360 -3.05 -16.61 8.65
CA SER A 360 -1.68 -17.08 8.52
C SER A 360 -1.16 -17.58 9.86
N ASP A 361 -0.24 -18.54 9.85
CA ASP A 361 0.49 -18.98 11.06
C ASP A 361 1.58 -17.95 11.49
N ALA A 362 1.60 -16.76 10.90
CA ALA A 362 2.60 -15.72 11.14
C ALA A 362 2.32 -14.92 12.44
N GLU A 363 3.06 -13.83 12.66
CA GLU A 363 2.98 -12.97 13.87
C GLU A 363 1.54 -12.54 14.24
N ALA A 364 0.65 -12.40 13.26
CA ALA A 364 -0.77 -12.08 13.45
C ALA A 364 -1.55 -13.14 14.26
N SER A 365 -1.12 -14.40 14.24
CA SER A 365 -1.76 -15.50 14.99
C SER A 365 -1.70 -15.31 16.51
N VAL A 366 -0.68 -14.61 17.02
CA VAL A 366 -0.54 -14.32 18.46
C VAL A 366 -1.62 -13.37 18.96
N ALA A 367 -2.14 -12.52 18.08
CA ALA A 367 -3.11 -11.48 18.44
C ALA A 367 -4.57 -11.94 18.27
N ALA A 368 -4.84 -12.93 17.41
CA ALA A 368 -6.19 -13.35 17.06
C ALA A 368 -6.67 -14.55 17.91
N PRO A 369 -7.94 -14.56 18.36
CA PRO A 369 -8.52 -15.72 19.06
C PRO A 369 -8.66 -16.96 18.17
N PHE A 370 -8.77 -16.77 16.85
CA PHE A 370 -8.86 -17.86 15.87
C PHE A 370 -7.74 -17.77 14.84
N THR A 371 -7.18 -18.92 14.45
CA THR A 371 -6.17 -19.03 13.39
C THR A 371 -6.61 -20.05 12.35
N SER A 372 -6.68 -19.63 11.10
CA SER A 372 -6.91 -20.50 9.94
C SER A 372 -5.58 -20.93 9.34
N ARG A 373 -5.45 -22.24 9.05
CA ARG A 373 -4.33 -22.79 8.27
C ARG A 373 -4.49 -22.59 6.77
N GLN A 374 -5.68 -22.20 6.33
CA GLN A 374 -5.95 -21.86 4.95
C GLN A 374 -5.81 -20.35 4.81
N PHE A 375 -4.96 -19.93 3.88
CA PHE A 375 -4.76 -18.53 3.53
C PHE A 375 -5.94 -18.04 2.68
N ASP A 376 -7.18 -18.17 3.15
CA ASP A 376 -8.37 -17.55 2.55
C ASP A 376 -9.48 -17.40 3.59
N ILE A 377 -10.58 -16.74 3.20
CA ILE A 377 -11.69 -16.42 4.10
C ILE A 377 -12.76 -17.52 4.19
N SER A 378 -12.52 -18.72 3.65
CA SER A 378 -13.50 -19.81 3.68
C SER A 378 -13.86 -20.30 5.09
N CYS A 379 -12.98 -20.04 6.06
CA CYS A 379 -13.22 -20.33 7.47
C CYS A 379 -14.32 -19.45 8.10
N VAL A 380 -14.58 -18.25 7.56
CA VAL A 380 -15.47 -17.26 8.18
C VAL A 380 -16.92 -17.76 8.29
N PRO A 381 -17.57 -18.24 7.21
CA PRO A 381 -18.92 -18.78 7.32
C PRO A 381 -19.01 -20.02 8.22
N THR A 382 -17.92 -20.79 8.31
CA THR A 382 -17.86 -21.99 9.17
C THR A 382 -17.79 -21.61 10.65
N LEU A 383 -17.13 -20.51 10.99
CA LEU A 383 -17.03 -20.03 12.37
C LEU A 383 -18.32 -19.38 12.87
N ILE A 384 -19.09 -18.76 11.97
CA ILE A 384 -20.35 -18.07 12.30
C ILE A 384 -21.52 -19.05 12.47
N LYS A 385 -21.48 -20.21 11.78
CA LYS A 385 -22.47 -21.29 11.89
C LYS A 385 -22.30 -22.05 13.21
#